data_AF-K9FRL4-F1
#
_entry.id   AF-K9FRL4-F1
#
_cell.length_a   1.000
_cell.length_b   1.000
_cell.length_c   1.000
_cell.angle_alpha   90.00
_cell.angle_beta   90.00
_cell.angle_gamma   90.00
#
_symmetry.space_group_name_H-M   'P 1'
#
loop_
_entity.id
_entity.type
_entity.pdbx_description
1 polymer ?
#
loop_
_entity_poly.entity_id
_entity_poly.type
_entity_poly.pdbx_seq_one_letter_code
_entity_poly.pdbx_strand_id
1 'polypeptide(L)'
;MRNNTVNSIWEGTINVLASEFVRFLIKKDNLKIFGTWLDRTLMLIRSAGLRNALAAAWSTLRACFTTQDPASIVADGRRFMFTLAWVISGTLLALDSERDDDPVTTEIARRWILSDEGGVGEYVFHDIVTVSDTASTSSRGEEHLQWDCRIAWGVDLPPNRASGHRSLQKASSKL
;
A
#
# COMPACT_ATOMS: atom_id res chain seq x y z
N MET A 1 -14.87 -0.63 -18.94
CA MET A 1 -15.01 0.48 -17.98
C MET A 1 -16.41 0.59 -17.38
N ARG A 2 -17.49 0.74 -18.16
CA ARG A 2 -18.88 0.91 -17.65
C ARG A 2 -19.38 -0.21 -16.72
N ASN A 3 -18.98 -1.45 -16.96
CA ASN A 3 -19.42 -2.58 -16.14
C ASN A 3 -18.80 -2.56 -14.73
N ASN A 4 -17.56 -2.06 -14.56
CA ASN A 4 -16.91 -2.01 -13.25
C ASN A 4 -17.52 -0.96 -12.32
N THR A 5 -18.19 0.07 -12.86
CA THR A 5 -18.82 1.12 -12.05
C THR A 5 -19.94 0.56 -11.17
N VAL A 6 -20.62 -0.49 -11.63
CA VAL A 6 -21.70 -1.17 -10.92
C VAL A 6 -21.22 -1.88 -9.66
N ASN A 7 -19.96 -2.35 -9.63
CA ASN A 7 -19.40 -3.11 -8.49
C ASN A 7 -19.39 -2.30 -7.19
N SER A 8 -19.25 -0.97 -7.27
CA SER A 8 -19.26 -0.08 -6.11
C SER A 8 -20.66 0.28 -5.59
N ILE A 9 -21.71 -0.24 -6.24
CA ILE A 9 -23.12 0.14 -6.02
C ILE A 9 -23.97 -1.07 -5.63
N TRP A 10 -23.85 -2.18 -6.37
CA TRP A 10 -24.91 -3.20 -6.45
C TRP A 10 -25.08 -4.08 -5.19
N GLU A 11 -24.07 -4.21 -4.36
CA GLU A 11 -24.13 -5.01 -3.11
C GLU A 11 -23.93 -4.14 -1.86
N GLY A 12 -24.25 -2.85 -2.00
CA GLY A 12 -23.98 -1.83 -1.00
C GLY A 12 -22.95 -0.84 -1.51
N THR A 13 -23.24 0.44 -1.29
CA THR A 13 -22.26 1.49 -1.59
C THR A 13 -21.05 1.35 -0.67
N ILE A 14 -19.91 1.91 -1.07
CA ILE A 14 -18.68 1.94 -0.25
C ILE A 14 -18.97 2.44 1.18
N ASN A 15 -19.88 3.40 1.38
CA ASN A 15 -20.27 3.87 2.71
C ASN A 15 -21.00 2.82 3.55
N VAL A 16 -21.90 2.08 2.92
CA VAL A 16 -22.68 1.03 3.59
C VAL A 16 -21.73 -0.09 4.01
N LEU A 17 -20.91 -0.58 3.07
CA LEU A 17 -19.92 -1.62 3.33
C LEU A 17 -18.91 -1.20 4.40
N ALA A 18 -18.41 0.04 4.35
CA ALA A 18 -17.48 0.56 5.35
C ALA A 18 -18.11 0.64 6.75
N SER A 19 -19.37 1.07 6.84
CA SER A 19 -20.11 1.14 8.10
C SER A 19 -20.37 -0.25 8.68
N GLU A 20 -20.76 -1.21 7.84
CA GLU A 20 -20.97 -2.60 8.24
C GLU A 20 -19.66 -3.28 8.66
N PHE A 21 -18.59 -3.06 7.90
CA PHE A 21 -17.25 -3.53 8.22
C PHE A 21 -16.81 -3.06 9.61
N VAL A 22 -16.90 -1.75 9.90
CA VAL A 22 -16.53 -1.21 11.21
C VAL A 22 -17.40 -1.80 12.31
N ARG A 23 -18.73 -1.80 12.14
CA ARG A 23 -19.67 -2.34 13.14
C ARG A 23 -19.40 -3.81 13.43
N PHE A 24 -19.06 -4.58 12.41
CA PHE A 24 -18.70 -5.98 12.56
C PHE A 24 -17.39 -6.12 13.35
N LEU A 25 -16.36 -5.37 12.98
CA LEU A 25 -15.03 -5.52 13.56
C LEU A 25 -15.00 -5.14 15.06
N ILE A 26 -15.68 -4.06 15.46
CA ILE A 26 -15.72 -3.61 16.86
C ILE A 26 -16.67 -4.42 17.75
N LYS A 27 -17.47 -5.32 17.16
CA LYS A 27 -18.45 -6.12 17.90
C LYS A 27 -17.78 -7.31 18.59
N LYS A 28 -18.04 -7.46 19.89
CA LYS A 28 -17.52 -8.57 20.71
C LYS A 28 -15.99 -8.67 20.59
N ASP A 29 -15.46 -9.89 20.46
CA ASP A 29 -14.03 -10.16 20.34
C ASP A 29 -13.52 -10.17 18.89
N ASN A 30 -14.29 -9.70 17.91
CA ASN A 30 -13.94 -9.80 16.49
C ASN A 30 -12.60 -9.11 16.18
N LEU A 31 -12.40 -7.87 16.63
CA LEU A 31 -11.12 -7.16 16.49
C LEU A 31 -9.95 -7.90 17.13
N LYS A 32 -10.18 -8.54 18.29
CA LYS A 32 -9.14 -9.30 19.00
C LYS A 32 -8.76 -10.57 18.23
N ILE A 33 -9.74 -11.31 17.73
CA ILE A 33 -9.54 -12.54 16.95
C ILE A 33 -8.82 -12.21 15.64
N PHE A 34 -9.33 -11.23 14.90
CA PHE A 34 -8.72 -10.75 13.66
C PHE A 34 -7.29 -10.23 13.91
N GLY A 35 -7.11 -9.43 14.95
CA GLY A 35 -5.80 -8.90 15.32
C GLY A 35 -4.80 -9.99 15.67
N THR A 36 -5.21 -11.04 16.38
CA THR A 36 -4.33 -12.17 16.69
C THR A 36 -3.87 -12.90 15.42
N TRP A 37 -4.75 -13.03 14.42
CA TRP A 37 -4.38 -13.58 13.12
C TRP A 37 -3.39 -12.66 12.40
N LEU A 38 -3.66 -11.36 12.33
CA LEU A 38 -2.79 -10.41 11.64
C LEU A 38 -1.41 -10.30 12.31
N ASP A 39 -1.37 -10.26 13.65
CA ASP A 39 -0.13 -10.27 14.43
C ASP A 39 0.74 -11.49 14.08
N ARG A 40 0.14 -12.68 13.94
CA ARG A 40 0.85 -13.91 13.53
C ARG A 40 1.32 -13.84 12.08
N THR A 41 0.50 -13.33 11.18
CA THR A 41 0.84 -13.21 9.76
C THR A 41 2.02 -12.25 9.55
N LEU A 42 2.05 -11.13 10.26
CA LEU A 42 3.17 -10.18 10.23
C LEU A 42 4.49 -10.82 10.70
N MET A 43 4.44 -11.74 11.67
CA MET A 43 5.62 -12.45 12.16
C MET A 43 6.25 -13.40 11.11
N LEU A 44 5.52 -13.75 10.06
CA LEU A 44 6.04 -14.59 8.97
C LEU A 44 6.92 -13.80 7.98
N ILE A 45 6.82 -12.47 7.97
CA ILE A 45 7.63 -11.60 7.11
C ILE A 45 9.09 -11.61 7.58
N ARG A 46 10.01 -12.00 6.69
CA ARG A 46 11.45 -12.07 6.96
C ARG A 46 12.11 -10.70 6.90
N SER A 47 11.68 -9.84 5.97
CA SER A 47 12.19 -8.48 5.82
C SER A 47 11.79 -7.61 7.02
N ALA A 48 12.77 -7.30 7.87
CA ALA A 48 12.54 -6.52 9.08
C ALA A 48 11.97 -5.13 8.78
N GLY A 49 12.40 -4.47 7.69
CA GLY A 49 11.91 -3.16 7.30
C GLY A 49 10.41 -3.17 6.96
N LEU A 50 10.00 -4.10 6.10
CA LEU A 50 8.59 -4.24 5.71
C LEU A 50 7.72 -4.64 6.90
N ARG A 51 8.19 -5.62 7.68
CA ARG A 51 7.48 -6.09 8.88
C ARG A 51 7.29 -4.97 9.89
N ASN A 52 8.33 -4.21 10.20
CA ASN A 52 8.27 -3.16 11.22
C ASN A 52 7.34 -2.03 10.79
N ALA A 53 7.36 -1.63 9.51
CA ALA A 53 6.45 -0.61 8.99
C ALA A 53 4.98 -1.05 9.10
N LEU A 54 4.66 -2.28 8.66
CA LEU A 54 3.31 -2.83 8.74
C LEU A 54 2.85 -3.06 10.17
N ALA A 55 3.72 -3.55 11.05
CA ALA A 55 3.41 -3.76 12.47
C ALA A 55 3.15 -2.44 13.21
N ALA A 56 3.92 -1.39 12.91
CA ALA A 56 3.67 -0.06 13.45
C ALA A 56 2.33 0.50 12.97
N ALA A 57 2.06 0.44 11.65
CA ALA A 57 0.78 0.88 11.08
C ALA A 57 -0.41 0.12 11.68
N TRP A 58 -0.31 -1.21 11.80
CA TRP A 58 -1.33 -2.04 12.41
C TRP A 58 -1.56 -1.70 13.89
N SER A 59 -0.49 -1.54 14.66
CA SER A 59 -0.57 -1.17 16.07
C SER A 59 -1.31 0.16 16.28
N THR A 60 -0.97 1.18 15.49
CA THR A 60 -1.62 2.49 15.53
C THR A 60 -3.09 2.39 15.13
N LEU A 61 -3.41 1.71 14.02
CA LEU A 61 -4.79 1.54 13.57
C LEU A 61 -5.65 0.80 14.61
N ARG A 62 -5.10 -0.26 15.21
CA ARG A 62 -5.75 -1.03 16.28
C ARG A 62 -6.02 -0.16 17.51
N ALA A 63 -5.08 0.73 17.86
CA ALA A 63 -5.29 1.68 18.95
C ALA A 63 -6.46 2.63 18.64
N CYS A 64 -6.58 3.14 17.40
CA CYS A 64 -7.71 3.98 16.98
C CYS A 64 -9.05 3.27 17.16
N PHE A 65 -9.16 1.98 16.79
CA PHE A 65 -10.39 1.20 17.01
C PHE A 65 -10.78 1.04 18.48
N THR A 66 -9.81 1.08 19.41
CA THR A 66 -10.06 0.89 20.85
C THR A 66 -10.24 2.17 21.65
N THR A 67 -9.74 3.30 21.14
CA THR A 67 -9.69 4.57 21.87
C THR A 67 -10.79 5.56 21.45
N GLN A 68 -11.28 5.45 20.22
CA GLN A 68 -12.34 6.31 19.71
C GLN A 68 -13.74 5.79 20.09
N ASP A 69 -14.71 6.70 20.16
CA ASP A 69 -16.10 6.30 20.35
C ASP A 69 -16.65 5.60 19.10
N PRO A 70 -17.58 4.65 19.24
CA PRO A 70 -18.11 3.89 18.10
C PRO A 70 -18.77 4.74 17.01
N ALA A 71 -19.31 5.92 17.33
CA ALA A 71 -19.96 6.76 16.33
C ALA A 71 -18.92 7.44 15.44
N SER A 72 -17.82 7.92 16.02
CA SER A 72 -16.68 8.46 15.28
C SER A 72 -16.05 7.42 14.35
N ILE A 73 -15.86 6.17 14.82
CA ILE A 73 -15.29 5.10 13.98
C ILE A 73 -16.20 4.80 12.78
N VAL A 74 -17.53 4.79 12.98
CA VAL A 74 -18.49 4.60 11.87
C VAL A 74 -18.48 5.79 10.91
N ALA A 75 -18.38 7.01 11.41
CA ALA A 75 -18.30 8.22 10.58
C ALA A 75 -17.06 8.19 9.67
N ASP A 76 -15.92 7.75 10.20
CA ASP A 76 -14.67 7.57 9.45
C ASP A 76 -14.52 6.18 8.83
N GLY A 77 -15.62 5.41 8.70
CA GLY A 77 -15.55 3.99 8.37
C GLY A 77 -14.77 3.67 7.08
N ARG A 78 -14.83 4.55 6.07
CA ARG A 78 -14.03 4.41 4.84
C ARG A 78 -12.54 4.42 5.16
N ARG A 79 -12.09 5.36 5.99
CA ARG A 79 -10.68 5.49 6.37
C ARG A 79 -10.18 4.28 7.13
N PHE A 80 -10.97 3.79 8.08
CA PHE A 80 -10.65 2.54 8.78
C PHE A 80 -10.57 1.34 7.83
N MET A 81 -11.56 1.18 6.94
CA MET A 81 -11.63 0.06 6.00
C MET A 81 -10.44 0.07 5.02
N PHE A 82 -10.15 1.22 4.39
CA PHE A 82 -9.07 1.32 3.43
C PHE A 82 -7.68 1.29 4.09
N THR A 83 -7.51 1.86 5.28
CA THR A 83 -6.24 1.73 6.02
C THR A 83 -6.00 0.27 6.41
N LEU A 84 -7.04 -0.47 6.83
CA LEU A 84 -6.87 -1.90 7.07
C LEU A 84 -6.56 -2.67 5.77
N ALA A 85 -7.24 -2.36 4.67
CA ALA A 85 -6.96 -2.95 3.37
C ALA A 85 -5.49 -2.73 2.97
N TRP A 86 -4.96 -1.52 3.22
CA TRP A 86 -3.55 -1.22 2.99
C TRP A 86 -2.61 -2.14 3.78
N VAL A 87 -2.87 -2.33 5.08
CA VAL A 87 -2.07 -3.22 5.95
C VAL A 87 -2.16 -4.68 5.48
N ILE A 88 -3.35 -5.18 5.19
CA ILE A 88 -3.54 -6.58 4.76
C ILE A 88 -2.86 -6.82 3.41
N SER A 89 -3.11 -5.96 2.41
CA SER A 89 -2.52 -6.09 1.09
C SER A 89 -0.99 -5.99 1.15
N GLY A 90 -0.45 -5.06 1.94
CA GLY A 90 1.01 -4.95 2.14
C GLY A 90 1.58 -6.21 2.79
N THR A 91 0.91 -6.76 3.80
CA THR A 91 1.32 -8.02 4.45
C THR A 91 1.36 -9.17 3.45
N LEU A 92 0.33 -9.31 2.62
CA LEU A 92 0.25 -10.37 1.62
C LEU A 92 1.29 -10.19 0.51
N LEU A 93 1.50 -8.97 0.02
CA LEU A 93 2.53 -8.66 -0.97
C LEU A 93 3.95 -8.98 -0.46
N ALA A 94 4.24 -8.63 0.79
CA ALA A 94 5.54 -8.96 1.39
C ALA A 94 5.75 -10.48 1.45
N LEU A 95 4.75 -11.23 1.93
CA LEU A 95 4.85 -12.70 1.99
C LEU A 95 4.95 -13.34 0.61
N ASP A 96 4.21 -12.84 -0.38
CA ASP A 96 4.26 -13.35 -1.76
C ASP A 96 5.63 -13.08 -2.40
N SER A 97 6.17 -11.87 -2.24
CA SER A 97 7.51 -11.52 -2.73
C SER A 97 8.60 -12.40 -2.12
N GLU A 98 8.48 -12.73 -0.83
CA GLU A 98 9.46 -13.54 -0.12
C GLU A 98 9.34 -15.03 -0.44
N ARG A 99 8.15 -15.51 -0.82
CA ARG A 99 7.94 -16.91 -1.18
C ARG A 99 8.65 -17.25 -2.48
N ASP A 100 8.52 -16.38 -3.48
CA ASP A 100 8.96 -16.65 -4.84
C ASP A 100 10.33 -15.99 -5.16
N ASP A 101 10.85 -15.17 -4.24
CA ASP A 101 12.10 -14.39 -4.38
C ASP A 101 12.14 -13.55 -5.67
N ASP A 102 10.96 -13.11 -6.13
CA ASP A 102 10.81 -12.34 -7.36
C ASP A 102 11.17 -10.87 -7.10
N PRO A 103 12.19 -10.32 -7.79
CA PRO A 103 12.62 -8.95 -7.59
C PRO A 103 11.53 -7.92 -7.97
N VAL A 104 10.66 -8.23 -8.93
CA VAL A 104 9.57 -7.32 -9.34
C VAL A 104 8.52 -7.22 -8.23
N THR A 105 8.05 -8.35 -7.72
CA THR A 105 7.08 -8.41 -6.62
C THR A 105 7.67 -7.82 -5.34
N THR A 106 8.97 -8.01 -5.09
CA THR A 106 9.68 -7.37 -3.98
C THR A 106 9.66 -5.85 -4.10
N GLU A 107 9.93 -5.30 -5.28
CA GLU A 107 9.88 -3.86 -5.51
C GLU A 107 8.46 -3.30 -5.40
N ILE A 108 7.44 -4.05 -5.87
CA ILE A 108 6.03 -3.69 -5.68
C ILE A 108 5.67 -3.63 -4.19
N ALA A 109 6.05 -4.64 -3.41
CA ALA A 109 5.84 -4.67 -1.97
C ALA A 109 6.56 -3.50 -1.28
N ARG A 110 7.81 -3.23 -1.66
CA ARG A 110 8.60 -2.09 -1.13
C ARG A 110 7.90 -0.76 -1.43
N ARG A 111 7.40 -0.55 -2.65
CA ARG A 111 6.72 0.69 -3.04
C ARG A 111 5.39 0.87 -2.33
N TRP A 112 4.60 -0.20 -2.20
CA TRP A 112 3.34 -0.20 -1.45
C TRP A 112 3.55 0.17 0.02
N ILE A 113 4.54 -0.44 0.67
CA ILE A 113 4.72 -0.37 2.13
C ILE A 113 5.55 0.85 2.55
N LEU A 114 6.60 1.19 1.80
CA LEU A 114 7.60 2.18 2.23
C LEU A 114 7.60 3.47 1.42
N SER A 115 7.03 3.47 0.21
CA SER A 115 7.11 4.64 -0.69
C SER A 115 5.80 5.40 -0.85
N ASP A 116 4.69 4.89 -0.31
CA ASP A 116 3.33 5.43 -0.50
C ASP A 116 2.97 5.67 -1.99
N GLU A 117 3.68 4.98 -2.90
CA GLU A 117 3.58 5.15 -4.36
C GLU A 117 2.56 4.19 -4.98
N GLY A 118 1.92 3.36 -4.16
CA GLY A 118 0.85 2.45 -4.52
C GLY A 118 -0.10 2.28 -3.34
N GLY A 119 -1.39 2.11 -3.60
CA GLY A 119 -2.33 2.03 -2.48
C GLY A 119 -3.78 2.32 -2.81
N VAL A 120 -4.50 2.53 -1.71
CA VAL A 120 -5.91 2.91 -1.62
C VAL A 120 -6.11 4.44 -1.59
N GLY A 121 -5.07 5.20 -1.94
CA GLY A 121 -5.11 6.65 -2.20
C GLY A 121 -5.51 7.50 -0.98
N GLU A 122 -6.24 8.60 -1.24
CA GLU A 122 -6.67 9.59 -0.24
C GLU A 122 -7.55 9.04 0.90
N TYR A 123 -8.00 7.79 0.78
CA TYR A 123 -8.92 7.17 1.71
C TYR A 123 -8.25 6.52 2.92
N VAL A 124 -6.94 6.70 3.15
CA VAL A 124 -6.25 6.18 4.34
C VAL A 124 -5.98 7.26 5.39
N PHE A 125 -5.70 6.80 6.60
CA PHE A 125 -4.99 7.60 7.60
C PHE A 125 -3.53 7.72 7.19
N HIS A 126 -3.14 8.86 6.62
CA HIS A 126 -1.80 9.06 6.07
C HIS A 126 -0.74 9.04 7.17
N ASP A 127 -1.06 9.54 8.36
CA ASP A 127 -0.24 9.46 9.56
C ASP A 127 0.03 8.02 10.03
N ILE A 128 -0.80 7.05 9.62
CA ILE A 128 -0.61 5.63 9.90
C ILE A 128 0.21 4.95 8.78
N VAL A 129 -0.01 5.34 7.53
CA VAL A 129 0.59 4.70 6.34
C VAL A 129 1.99 5.23 6.04
N THR A 130 2.28 6.51 6.28
CA THR A 130 3.60 7.09 6.01
C THR A 130 4.56 6.79 7.16
N VAL A 131 5.18 5.62 7.14
CA VAL A 131 6.39 5.37 7.93
C VAL A 131 7.53 6.10 7.24
N SER A 132 7.75 7.36 7.65
CA SER A 132 8.73 8.27 7.07
C SER A 132 10.11 7.61 6.94
N ASP A 133 10.61 7.51 5.71
CA ASP A 133 12.04 7.59 5.44
C ASP A 133 12.29 8.75 4.47
N THR A 134 12.58 9.90 5.07
CA THR A 134 13.17 11.07 4.40
C THR A 134 14.58 10.71 3.93
N ALA A 135 14.72 10.05 2.78
CA ALA A 135 16.05 9.76 2.21
C ALA A 135 16.11 9.76 0.68
N SER A 136 16.88 10.72 0.15
CA SER A 136 17.55 10.79 -1.16
C SER A 136 16.71 10.93 -2.45
N THR A 137 16.54 12.18 -2.90
CA THR A 137 15.74 12.56 -4.07
C THR A 137 16.50 12.58 -5.41
N SER A 138 17.82 12.36 -5.44
CA SER A 138 18.63 12.59 -6.66
C SER A 138 19.10 11.32 -7.40
N SER A 139 19.33 10.18 -6.72
CA SER A 139 19.62 8.89 -7.38
C SER A 139 18.37 8.07 -7.69
N ARG A 140 17.24 8.43 -7.07
CA ARG A 140 15.97 7.69 -7.15
C ARG A 140 15.37 7.70 -8.55
N GLY A 141 15.54 8.76 -9.34
CA GLY A 141 14.80 8.92 -10.60
C GLY A 141 15.11 7.87 -11.67
N GLU A 142 16.38 7.61 -11.97
CA GLU A 142 16.74 6.66 -13.04
C GLU A 142 16.54 5.20 -12.61
N GLU A 143 16.89 4.87 -11.36
CA GLU A 143 16.62 3.55 -10.78
C GLU A 143 15.12 3.26 -10.69
N HIS A 144 14.31 4.27 -10.32
CA HIS A 144 12.86 4.14 -10.25
C HIS A 144 12.25 3.92 -11.63
N LEU A 145 12.71 4.64 -12.66
CA LEU A 145 12.33 4.40 -14.06
C LEU A 145 12.75 3.02 -14.56
N GLN A 146 13.91 2.52 -14.13
CA GLN A 146 14.35 1.16 -14.43
C GLN A 146 13.35 0.13 -13.90
N TRP A 147 12.93 0.29 -12.64
CA TRP A 147 11.94 -0.56 -12.01
C TRP A 147 10.55 -0.41 -12.63
N ASP A 148 10.14 0.80 -13.02
CA ASP A 148 8.89 1.02 -13.75
C ASP A 148 8.87 0.19 -15.04
N CYS A 149 9.98 0.18 -15.79
CA CYS A 149 10.07 -0.60 -17.01
C CYS A 149 9.98 -2.11 -16.75
N ARG A 150 10.64 -2.60 -15.70
CA ARG A 150 10.58 -4.01 -15.31
C ARG A 150 9.17 -4.41 -14.89
N ILE A 151 8.49 -3.58 -14.10
CA ILE A 151 7.12 -3.83 -13.63
C ILE A 151 6.13 -3.81 -14.81
N ALA A 152 6.21 -2.81 -15.68
CA ALA A 152 5.22 -2.61 -16.74
C ALA A 152 5.43 -3.52 -17.96
N TRP A 153 6.69 -3.79 -18.33
CA TRP A 153 7.03 -4.45 -19.59
C TRP A 153 7.95 -5.66 -19.43
N GLY A 154 8.43 -5.98 -18.23
CA GLY A 154 9.36 -7.09 -18.01
C GLY A 154 10.75 -6.89 -18.63
N VAL A 155 11.11 -5.64 -18.94
CA VAL A 155 12.40 -5.30 -19.57
C VAL A 155 13.09 -4.16 -18.83
N ASP A 156 14.41 -4.11 -18.96
CA ASP A 156 15.23 -3.00 -18.49
C ASP A 156 14.95 -1.70 -19.27
N LEU A 157 15.23 -0.55 -18.64
CA LEU A 157 15.06 0.77 -19.27
C LEU A 157 15.88 0.85 -20.56
N PRO A 158 15.24 1.06 -21.73
CA PRO A 158 15.96 1.07 -23.00
C PRO A 158 16.97 2.23 -23.07
N PRO A 159 18.17 2.02 -23.64
CA PRO A 159 19.18 3.07 -23.77
C PRO A 159 18.72 4.20 -24.72
N ASN A 160 17.92 3.87 -25.74
CA ASN A 160 17.43 4.82 -26.75
C ASN A 160 16.07 5.42 -26.41
N ARG A 161 15.87 5.84 -25.15
CA ARG A 161 14.60 6.37 -24.68
C ARG A 161 14.36 7.80 -25.17
N ALA A 162 13.10 8.11 -25.49
CA ALA A 162 12.71 9.47 -25.81
C ALA A 162 12.79 10.35 -24.55
N SER A 163 13.63 11.39 -24.56
CA SER A 163 13.73 12.40 -23.47
C SER A 163 12.57 13.41 -23.49
N GLY A 164 11.50 13.12 -24.24
CA GLY A 164 10.38 14.00 -24.50
C GLY A 164 10.77 15.20 -25.38
N HIS A 165 11.38 16.22 -24.77
CA HIS A 165 11.61 17.50 -25.43
C HIS A 165 12.88 17.51 -26.29
N ARG A 166 12.74 17.85 -27.58
CA ARG A 166 13.83 17.86 -28.59
C ARG A 166 15.06 18.69 -28.18
N SER A 167 14.90 19.71 -27.33
CA SER A 167 16.03 20.54 -26.88
C SER A 167 17.02 19.78 -25.97
N LEU A 168 16.57 18.71 -25.31
CA LEU A 168 17.40 17.88 -24.43
C LEU A 168 18.18 16.79 -25.19
N GLN A 169 17.84 16.52 -26.46
CA GLN A 169 18.51 15.51 -27.28
C GLN A 169 19.92 15.95 -27.75
N LYS A 170 20.21 17.25 -27.81
CA LYS A 170 21.48 17.77 -28.37
C LYS A 170 22.70 17.64 -27.44
N ALA A 171 22.52 17.29 -26.18
CA ALA A 171 23.63 17.20 -25.22
C ALA A 171 24.39 15.86 -25.28
N SER A 172 23.80 14.79 -25.82
CA SER A 172 24.37 13.43 -25.73
C SER A 172 25.11 12.93 -26.98
N SER A 173 25.29 13.77 -28.00
CA SER A 173 25.85 13.38 -29.32
C SER A 173 27.27 13.89 -29.59
N LYS A 174 28.07 14.14 -28.55
CA LYS A 174 29.50 14.45 -28.71
C LYS A 174 30.34 13.71 -27.68
N LEU A 175 30.70 12.48 -28.00
CA LEU A 175 31.93 11.80 -27.62
C LEU A 175 32.12 10.62 -28.58
#